data_AF-A0A350AW98-F1
#
_entry.id   AF-A0A350AW98-F1
#
_cell.length_a   1.000
_cell.length_b   1.000
_cell.length_c   1.000
_cell.angle_alpha   90.00
_cell.angle_beta   90.00
_cell.angle_gamma   90.00
#
_symmetry.space_group_name_H-M   'P 1'
#
loop_
_entity.id
_entity.type
_entity.pdbx_description
1 polymer ?
#
loop_
_entity_poly.entity_id
_entity_poly.type
_entity_poly.pdbx_seq_one_letter_code
_entity_poly.pdbx_strand_id
1 'polypeptide(L)'
;MADKNTRPYSSIVVDGDDRAPARSMLRAVGFTDEDFSKPQVGIASSPSDLTPCNMHLGELAEHATVGVNQAGGKAINFSTITVSDGISMGTKGMRYSLVSRDVIADSIETVTAAEGFDGLVAIGGCDKNMPGCMIAIARLNRPAVFVYGGTILPGLMPHDAEEQRNPMDIVSVFEAVGKHAKGELTDAELKEVEKYAIPGAGSCGGMYTANTMASAIEALGMSLPGSSAQVAVGQPKRKDCEAAGAAVLALLEKGIKPRDIMTRKAFENAITTCLALGGSTNLILHLLAIAHSAEVKLTIDDFKEIGERVPLLADLKPFGKYNMSHLIRI
;
A
#
# COMPACT_ATOMS: atom_id res chain seq x y z
N MET A 1 -32.78 -14.82 -2.15
CA MET A 1 -31.63 -14.29 -1.40
C MET A 1 -32.14 -13.08 -0.66
N ALA A 2 -32.01 -13.02 0.67
CA ALA A 2 -32.43 -11.83 1.40
C ALA A 2 -31.65 -10.62 0.84
N ASP A 3 -32.37 -9.55 0.57
CA ASP A 3 -31.86 -8.29 0.00
C ASP A 3 -30.78 -7.75 0.94
N LYS A 4 -29.51 -8.03 0.64
CA LYS A 4 -28.39 -7.62 1.51
C LYS A 4 -28.17 -6.14 1.29
N ASN A 5 -28.34 -5.35 2.35
CA ASN A 5 -28.07 -3.93 2.31
C ASN A 5 -26.59 -3.67 2.00
N THR A 6 -26.29 -3.28 0.76
CA THR A 6 -24.96 -2.88 0.29
C THR A 6 -24.61 -1.43 0.63
N ARG A 7 -25.56 -0.68 1.21
CA ARG A 7 -25.45 0.74 1.59
C ARG A 7 -25.68 0.98 3.08
N PRO A 8 -25.06 0.21 4.00
CA PRO A 8 -25.35 0.33 5.43
C PRO A 8 -24.89 1.66 6.03
N TYR A 9 -23.99 2.40 5.38
CA TYR A 9 -23.45 3.66 5.88
C TYR A 9 -23.87 4.85 5.00
N SER A 10 -23.78 4.73 3.67
CA SER A 10 -24.05 5.86 2.79
C SER A 10 -25.52 6.27 2.78
N SER A 11 -26.45 5.30 2.93
CA SER A 11 -27.89 5.58 3.04
C SER A 11 -28.21 6.56 4.17
N ILE A 12 -27.50 6.48 5.30
CA ILE A 12 -27.68 7.40 6.43
C ILE A 12 -27.31 8.85 6.06
N VAL A 13 -26.35 9.02 5.15
CA VAL A 13 -25.85 10.33 4.71
C VAL A 13 -26.74 10.92 3.62
N VAL A 14 -27.29 10.09 2.72
CA VAL A 14 -27.91 10.57 1.48
C VAL A 14 -29.39 10.25 1.30
N ASP A 15 -30.00 9.38 2.10
CA ASP A 15 -31.42 9.01 1.93
C ASP A 15 -32.32 9.82 2.88
N GLY A 16 -33.51 10.23 2.41
CA GLY A 16 -34.48 11.03 3.18
C GLY A 16 -34.45 12.54 2.86
N ASP A 17 -35.57 13.22 3.10
CA ASP A 17 -35.73 14.63 2.76
C ASP A 17 -34.82 15.54 3.61
N ASP A 18 -34.58 15.15 4.87
CA ASP A 18 -33.68 15.83 5.81
C ASP A 18 -32.20 15.77 5.37
N ARG A 19 -31.85 14.87 4.43
CA ARG A 19 -30.52 14.77 3.81
C ARG A 19 -30.35 15.62 2.54
N ALA A 20 -31.31 16.47 2.18
CA ALA A 20 -31.19 17.39 1.05
C ALA A 20 -29.92 18.28 1.10
N PRO A 21 -29.46 18.82 2.26
CA PRO A 21 -28.22 19.58 2.34
C PRO A 21 -26.99 18.74 1.93
N ALA A 22 -26.89 17.49 2.39
CA ALA A 22 -25.78 16.60 2.03
C ALA A 22 -25.79 16.31 0.51
N ARG A 23 -26.96 15.97 -0.04
CA ARG A 23 -27.10 15.78 -1.50
C ARG A 23 -26.75 17.04 -2.29
N SER A 24 -27.07 18.24 -1.81
CA SER A 24 -26.69 19.47 -2.51
C SER A 24 -25.17 19.67 -2.60
N MET A 25 -24.42 19.31 -1.56
CA MET A 25 -22.96 19.34 -1.56
C MET A 25 -22.40 18.30 -2.52
N LEU A 26 -22.94 17.07 -2.48
CA LEU A 26 -22.51 15.97 -3.35
C LEU A 26 -22.77 16.24 -4.84
N ARG A 27 -23.85 16.94 -5.18
CA ARG A 27 -24.11 17.37 -6.56
C ARG A 27 -23.03 18.30 -7.09
N ALA A 28 -22.49 19.19 -6.26
CA ALA A 28 -21.42 20.10 -6.66
C ALA A 28 -20.12 19.37 -7.01
N VAL A 29 -19.91 18.16 -6.49
CA VAL A 29 -18.77 17.29 -6.83
C VAL A 29 -19.13 16.20 -7.86
N GLY A 30 -20.25 16.37 -8.58
CA GLY A 30 -20.60 15.54 -9.74
C GLY A 30 -21.45 14.30 -9.43
N PHE A 31 -22.20 14.28 -8.34
CA PHE A 31 -23.23 13.24 -8.13
C PHE A 31 -24.49 13.54 -8.93
N THR A 32 -25.05 12.50 -9.55
CA THR A 32 -26.39 12.50 -10.17
C THR A 32 -27.41 11.84 -9.25
N ASP A 33 -28.70 11.89 -9.63
CA ASP A 33 -29.77 11.22 -8.88
C ASP A 33 -29.54 9.71 -8.76
N GLU A 34 -29.05 9.09 -9.83
CA GLU A 34 -28.74 7.66 -9.87
C GLU A 34 -27.62 7.30 -8.90
N ASP A 35 -26.62 8.18 -8.72
CA ASP A 35 -25.49 7.91 -7.85
C ASP A 35 -25.88 7.81 -6.37
N PHE A 36 -26.93 8.52 -5.95
CA PHE A 36 -27.43 8.40 -4.57
C PHE A 36 -28.05 7.04 -4.28
N SER A 37 -28.33 6.22 -5.30
CA SER A 37 -28.84 4.86 -5.11
C SER A 37 -27.73 3.80 -4.97
N LYS A 38 -26.47 4.16 -5.22
CA LYS A 38 -25.32 3.24 -5.31
C LYS A 38 -24.53 3.17 -4.00
N PRO A 39 -23.86 2.03 -3.71
CA PRO A 39 -22.86 1.97 -2.64
C PRO A 39 -21.71 2.94 -2.91
N GLN A 40 -21.36 3.71 -1.90
CA GLN A 40 -20.31 4.72 -1.98
C GLN A 40 -19.00 4.13 -1.48
N VAL A 41 -17.96 4.16 -2.30
CA VAL A 41 -16.65 3.59 -1.98
C VAL A 41 -15.62 4.70 -1.93
N GLY A 42 -14.97 4.85 -0.77
CA GLY A 42 -13.84 5.76 -0.63
C GLY A 42 -12.61 5.18 -1.32
N ILE A 43 -11.88 6.01 -2.06
CA ILE A 43 -10.55 5.66 -2.59
C ILE A 43 -9.53 6.51 -1.84
N ALA A 44 -8.92 5.92 -0.81
CA ALA A 44 -7.89 6.57 -0.01
C ALA A 44 -6.54 6.39 -0.70
N SER A 45 -5.92 7.49 -1.13
CA SER A 45 -4.59 7.49 -1.71
C SER A 45 -3.69 8.54 -1.05
N SER A 46 -2.42 8.59 -1.44
CA SER A 46 -1.45 9.59 -0.97
C SER A 46 -0.54 10.06 -2.10
N PRO A 47 -1.10 10.61 -3.21
CA PRO A 47 -0.30 11.17 -4.30
C PRO A 47 0.58 12.30 -3.78
N SER A 48 1.88 12.26 -4.10
CA SER A 48 2.80 13.26 -3.59
C SER A 48 4.11 13.32 -4.37
N ASP A 49 4.56 14.54 -4.67
CA ASP A 49 5.91 14.82 -5.20
C ASP A 49 7.01 14.71 -4.14
N LEU A 50 6.66 14.43 -2.88
CA LEU A 50 7.62 14.25 -1.79
C LEU A 50 8.51 13.02 -2.00
N THR A 51 8.09 12.02 -2.77
CA THR A 51 8.84 10.78 -2.96
C THR A 51 8.44 10.02 -4.23
N PRO A 52 9.39 9.35 -4.90
CA PRO A 52 9.07 8.44 -6.01
C PRO A 52 8.09 7.32 -5.63
N CYS A 53 8.01 6.96 -4.34
CA CYS A 53 7.09 5.92 -3.86
C CYS A 53 5.61 6.30 -4.07
N ASN A 54 5.30 7.60 -4.17
CA ASN A 54 3.94 8.12 -4.07
C ASN A 54 3.50 8.99 -5.27
N MET A 55 4.44 9.47 -6.08
CA MET A 55 4.14 10.42 -7.16
C MET A 55 3.11 9.92 -8.20
N HIS A 56 2.99 8.60 -8.38
CA HIS A 56 2.07 7.97 -9.33
C HIS A 56 0.75 7.49 -8.72
N LEU A 57 0.56 7.56 -7.39
CA LEU A 57 -0.62 6.99 -6.74
C LEU A 57 -1.93 7.72 -7.06
N GLY A 58 -1.84 8.93 -7.61
CA GLY A 58 -3.00 9.66 -8.12
C GLY A 58 -3.59 8.99 -9.36
N GLU A 59 -2.72 8.61 -10.31
CA GLU A 59 -3.13 7.82 -11.48
C GLU A 59 -3.74 6.48 -11.06
N LEU A 60 -3.14 5.79 -10.09
CA LEU A 60 -3.66 4.52 -9.59
C LEU A 60 -5.04 4.66 -8.92
N ALA A 61 -5.29 5.77 -8.24
CA ALA A 61 -6.60 6.08 -7.65
C ALA A 61 -7.68 6.31 -8.72
N GLU A 62 -7.33 6.93 -9.85
CA GLU A 62 -8.24 7.06 -11.00
C GLU A 62 -8.61 5.70 -11.60
N HIS A 63 -7.66 4.77 -11.69
CA HIS A 63 -7.95 3.39 -12.13
C HIS A 63 -8.84 2.63 -11.15
N ALA A 64 -8.62 2.78 -9.83
CA ALA A 64 -9.53 2.22 -8.83
C ALA A 64 -10.94 2.83 -8.91
N THR A 65 -11.03 4.13 -9.17
CA THR A 65 -12.28 4.85 -9.42
C THR A 65 -13.04 4.28 -10.61
N VAL A 66 -12.36 4.02 -11.72
CA VAL A 66 -12.95 3.34 -12.89
C VAL A 66 -13.51 1.98 -12.50
N GLY A 67 -12.74 1.17 -11.78
CA GLY A 67 -13.14 -0.16 -11.32
C GLY A 67 -14.41 -0.16 -10.45
N VAL A 68 -14.46 0.73 -9.46
CA VAL A 68 -15.65 0.89 -8.59
C VAL A 68 -16.88 1.30 -9.39
N ASN A 69 -16.75 2.33 -10.25
CA ASN A 69 -17.88 2.87 -10.99
C ASN A 69 -18.42 1.87 -12.02
N GLN A 70 -17.54 1.13 -12.70
CA GLN A 70 -17.93 0.07 -13.64
C GLN A 70 -18.61 -1.13 -12.94
N ALA A 71 -18.25 -1.40 -11.68
CA ALA A 71 -18.87 -2.44 -10.87
C ALA A 71 -20.21 -2.03 -10.20
N GLY A 72 -20.74 -0.84 -10.53
CA GLY A 72 -22.04 -0.37 -10.02
C GLY A 72 -21.97 0.42 -8.71
N GLY A 73 -20.78 0.76 -8.24
CA GLY A 73 -20.58 1.69 -7.12
C GLY A 73 -20.51 3.15 -7.55
N LYS A 74 -20.34 4.04 -6.56
CA LYS A 74 -19.90 5.42 -6.75
C LYS A 74 -18.60 5.63 -5.99
N ALA A 75 -17.51 5.88 -6.71
CA ALA A 75 -16.21 6.17 -6.11
C ALA A 75 -16.10 7.63 -5.64
N ILE A 76 -15.44 7.84 -4.51
CA ILE A 76 -15.06 9.17 -4.01
C ILE A 76 -13.56 9.12 -3.68
N ASN A 77 -12.75 9.83 -4.46
CA ASN A 77 -11.31 9.96 -4.19
C ASN A 77 -11.06 10.93 -3.03
N PHE A 78 -10.18 10.54 -2.11
CA PHE A 78 -9.65 11.43 -1.09
C PHE A 78 -8.20 11.08 -0.74
N SER A 79 -7.50 12.04 -0.15
CA SER A 79 -6.07 11.90 0.14
C SER A 79 -5.79 11.86 1.63
N THR A 80 -4.72 11.13 1.98
CA THR A 80 -4.03 11.23 3.26
C THR A 80 -2.57 11.64 3.05
N ILE A 81 -1.84 11.89 4.14
CA ILE A 81 -0.44 12.32 4.11
C ILE A 81 0.51 11.16 3.77
N THR A 82 1.75 11.51 3.42
CA THR A 82 2.86 10.56 3.33
C THR A 82 4.18 11.23 3.73
N VAL A 83 5.17 10.44 4.10
CA VAL A 83 6.54 10.86 4.37
C VAL A 83 7.51 9.91 3.67
N SER A 84 8.71 10.39 3.35
CA SER A 84 9.75 9.57 2.73
C SER A 84 10.78 9.10 3.75
N ASP A 85 10.79 7.79 4.03
CA ASP A 85 11.83 7.19 4.87
C ASP A 85 13.22 7.35 4.22
N GLY A 86 13.30 7.22 2.90
CA GLY A 86 14.55 7.39 2.15
C GLY A 86 15.14 8.80 2.30
N ILE A 87 14.33 9.86 2.17
CA ILE A 87 14.81 11.26 2.26
C ILE A 87 15.05 11.68 3.71
N SER A 88 14.22 11.23 4.65
CA SER A 88 14.36 11.62 6.06
C SER A 88 15.54 10.95 6.77
N MET A 89 16.09 9.88 6.19
CA MET A 89 17.20 9.10 6.75
C MET A 89 18.42 9.99 7.04
N GLY A 90 19.02 9.80 8.22
CA GLY A 90 20.16 10.60 8.68
C GLY A 90 19.83 12.01 9.20
N THR A 91 18.55 12.41 9.24
CA THR A 91 18.12 13.75 9.70
C THR A 91 17.19 13.68 10.92
N LYS A 92 16.91 14.84 11.55
CA LYS A 92 15.86 14.93 12.60
C LYS A 92 14.47 14.56 12.09
N GLY A 93 14.23 14.62 10.77
CA GLY A 93 12.98 14.25 10.14
C GLY A 93 12.59 12.78 10.38
N MET A 94 13.56 11.88 10.57
CA MET A 94 13.30 10.46 10.83
C MET A 94 12.44 10.22 12.09
N ARG A 95 12.41 11.17 13.03
CA ARG A 95 11.51 11.13 14.22
C ARG A 95 10.02 11.17 13.85
N TYR A 96 9.69 11.63 12.64
CA TYR A 96 8.32 11.75 12.14
C TYR A 96 7.93 10.60 11.19
N SER A 97 8.82 9.62 10.93
CA SER A 97 8.51 8.46 10.08
C SER A 97 7.42 7.59 10.72
N LEU A 98 7.70 6.95 11.87
CA LEU A 98 6.77 5.96 12.43
C LEU A 98 5.41 6.56 12.81
N VAL A 99 5.38 7.78 13.35
CA VAL A 99 4.12 8.46 13.70
C VAL A 99 3.23 8.73 12.48
N SER A 100 3.81 8.83 11.27
CA SER A 100 3.01 9.01 10.05
C SER A 100 2.08 7.81 9.81
N ARG A 101 2.43 6.60 10.27
CA ARG A 101 1.55 5.42 10.21
C ARG A 101 0.23 5.69 10.90
N ASP A 102 0.29 6.23 12.11
CA ASP A 102 -0.89 6.46 12.95
C ASP A 102 -1.70 7.65 12.42
N VAL A 103 -1.03 8.71 11.96
CA VAL A 103 -1.70 9.85 11.28
C VAL A 103 -2.44 9.41 10.02
N ILE A 104 -1.85 8.51 9.22
CA ILE A 104 -2.50 7.95 8.04
C ILE A 104 -3.73 7.13 8.43
N ALA A 105 -3.59 6.28 9.45
CA ALA A 105 -4.69 5.47 9.94
C ALA A 105 -5.86 6.34 10.40
N ASP A 106 -5.59 7.32 11.27
CA ASP A 106 -6.59 8.23 11.82
C ASP A 106 -7.22 9.10 10.72
N SER A 107 -6.44 9.53 9.72
CA SER A 107 -6.92 10.30 8.58
C SER A 107 -7.91 9.51 7.72
N ILE A 108 -7.60 8.26 7.37
CA ILE A 108 -8.48 7.40 6.57
C ILE A 108 -9.74 7.06 7.38
N GLU A 109 -9.60 6.73 8.66
CA GLU A 109 -10.70 6.44 9.56
C GLU A 109 -11.66 7.64 9.69
N THR A 110 -11.11 8.85 9.89
CA THR A 110 -11.88 10.09 10.02
C THR A 110 -12.75 10.34 8.81
N VAL A 111 -12.18 10.34 7.59
CA VAL A 111 -12.94 10.63 6.37
C VAL A 111 -13.96 9.54 6.10
N THR A 112 -13.54 8.27 6.19
CA THR A 112 -14.44 7.14 5.90
C THR A 112 -15.64 7.09 6.85
N ALA A 113 -15.41 7.37 8.13
CA ALA A 113 -16.47 7.41 9.13
C ALA A 113 -17.41 8.61 8.92
N ALA A 114 -16.85 9.80 8.70
CA ALA A 114 -17.62 11.04 8.54
C ALA A 114 -18.49 11.06 7.27
N GLU A 115 -17.93 10.63 6.14
CA GLU A 115 -18.61 10.64 4.85
C GLU A 115 -19.49 9.40 4.61
N GLY A 116 -19.48 8.44 5.56
CA GLY A 116 -20.36 7.28 5.51
C GLY A 116 -20.08 6.32 4.35
N PHE A 117 -18.83 6.17 3.90
CA PHE A 117 -18.52 5.26 2.80
C PHE A 117 -18.79 3.79 3.18
N ASP A 118 -19.44 3.05 2.29
CA ASP A 118 -19.81 1.66 2.52
C ASP A 118 -18.62 0.71 2.44
N GLY A 119 -17.66 1.02 1.56
CA GLY A 119 -16.41 0.29 1.39
C GLY A 119 -15.22 1.20 1.12
N LEU A 120 -14.03 0.60 1.05
CA LEU A 120 -12.77 1.35 0.91
C LEU A 120 -11.77 0.62 0.00
N VAL A 121 -11.21 1.34 -0.98
CA VAL A 121 -9.93 0.98 -1.59
C VAL A 121 -8.85 1.86 -0.98
N ALA A 122 -7.84 1.27 -0.36
CA ALA A 122 -6.71 2.03 0.19
C ALA A 122 -5.44 1.74 -0.61
N ILE A 123 -4.78 2.80 -1.09
CA ILE A 123 -3.60 2.71 -1.94
C ILE A 123 -2.39 3.25 -1.17
N GLY A 124 -1.39 2.40 -0.98
CA GLY A 124 -0.15 2.76 -0.26
C GLY A 124 1.09 2.47 -1.07
N GLY A 125 2.09 3.36 -0.98
CA GLY A 125 3.37 3.24 -1.69
C GLY A 125 4.57 3.12 -0.77
N CYS A 126 4.83 4.14 0.06
CA CYS A 126 5.98 4.19 0.96
C CYS A 126 5.77 3.41 2.26
N ASP A 127 6.87 3.05 2.93
CA ASP A 127 6.97 2.15 4.08
C ASP A 127 5.79 2.21 5.06
N LYS A 128 5.46 3.40 5.57
CA LYS A 128 4.44 3.58 6.63
C LYS A 128 3.02 3.74 6.10
N ASN A 129 2.83 3.91 4.78
CA ASN A 129 1.50 3.98 4.17
C ASN A 129 0.77 2.65 4.33
N MET A 130 1.42 1.53 3.96
CA MET A 130 0.87 0.19 4.01
C MET A 130 0.25 -0.15 5.37
N PRO A 131 1.01 -0.11 6.49
CA PRO A 131 0.43 -0.40 7.80
C PRO A 131 -0.59 0.64 8.26
N GLY A 132 -0.43 1.93 7.90
CA GLY A 132 -1.43 2.96 8.23
C GLY A 132 -2.80 2.67 7.60
N CYS A 133 -2.80 2.36 6.30
CA CYS A 133 -4.01 1.94 5.58
C CYS A 133 -4.64 0.69 6.21
N MET A 134 -3.83 -0.32 6.54
CA MET A 134 -4.32 -1.57 7.12
C MET A 134 -4.90 -1.40 8.52
N ILE A 135 -4.34 -0.51 9.35
CA ILE A 135 -4.89 -0.17 10.65
C ILE A 135 -6.28 0.47 10.49
N ALA A 136 -6.42 1.44 9.59
CA ALA A 136 -7.72 2.07 9.32
C ALA A 136 -8.76 1.05 8.83
N ILE A 137 -8.38 0.19 7.87
CA ILE A 137 -9.22 -0.88 7.35
C ILE A 137 -9.71 -1.80 8.49
N ALA A 138 -8.80 -2.20 9.39
CA ALA A 138 -9.10 -3.09 10.50
C ALA A 138 -10.03 -2.46 11.55
N ARG A 139 -9.83 -1.17 11.86
CA ARG A 139 -10.67 -0.39 12.80
C ARG A 139 -12.06 -0.15 12.26
N LEU A 140 -12.18 0.29 11.01
CA LEU A 140 -13.45 0.56 10.34
C LEU A 140 -14.26 -0.72 10.14
N ASN A 141 -13.58 -1.84 9.86
CA ASN A 141 -14.19 -3.13 9.57
C ASN A 141 -15.31 -3.05 8.51
N ARG A 142 -15.11 -2.20 7.49
CA ARG A 142 -15.95 -2.08 6.30
C ARG A 142 -15.28 -2.83 5.15
N PRO A 143 -16.04 -3.43 4.20
CA PRO A 143 -15.46 -4.13 3.06
C PRO A 143 -14.38 -3.30 2.36
N ALA A 144 -13.18 -3.86 2.24
CA ALA A 144 -12.03 -3.11 1.78
C ALA A 144 -10.99 -3.97 1.07
N VAL A 145 -10.24 -3.33 0.16
CA VAL A 145 -9.08 -3.90 -0.52
C VAL A 145 -7.91 -2.93 -0.43
N PHE A 146 -6.73 -3.44 -0.08
CA PHE A 146 -5.49 -2.70 -0.13
C PHE A 146 -4.79 -2.91 -1.48
N VAL A 147 -4.29 -1.83 -2.07
CA VAL A 147 -3.50 -1.85 -3.30
C VAL A 147 -2.11 -1.30 -3.03
N TYR A 148 -1.09 -2.11 -3.30
CA TYR A 148 0.29 -1.65 -3.27
C TYR A 148 0.62 -0.84 -4.53
N GLY A 149 1.25 0.32 -4.36
CA GLY A 149 1.68 1.19 -5.46
C GLY A 149 2.70 0.56 -6.42
N GLY A 150 3.39 -0.49 -6.00
CA GLY A 150 4.35 -1.23 -6.82
C GLY A 150 5.80 -0.83 -6.58
N THR A 151 6.69 -1.76 -6.88
CA THR A 151 8.13 -1.58 -6.71
C THR A 151 8.72 -0.72 -7.83
N ILE A 152 9.74 0.07 -7.51
CA ILE A 152 10.56 0.78 -8.51
C ILE A 152 11.35 -0.22 -9.36
N LEU A 153 11.63 0.15 -10.62
CA LEU A 153 12.64 -0.50 -11.43
C LEU A 153 14.05 -0.16 -10.91
N PRO A 154 15.03 -1.07 -11.06
CA PRO A 154 16.42 -0.76 -10.70
C PRO A 154 16.96 0.39 -11.56
N GLY A 155 17.76 1.26 -10.94
CA GLY A 155 18.52 2.29 -11.64
C GLY A 155 19.70 1.70 -12.40
N LEU A 156 20.09 2.34 -13.51
CA LEU A 156 21.20 1.90 -14.36
C LEU A 156 22.02 3.12 -14.80
N MET A 157 23.34 2.96 -14.78
CA MET A 157 24.23 3.95 -15.39
C MET A 157 24.00 3.96 -16.92
N PRO A 158 24.19 5.10 -17.62
CA PRO A 158 23.98 5.17 -19.06
C PRO A 158 24.74 4.10 -19.87
N HIS A 159 25.97 3.78 -19.46
CA HIS A 159 26.82 2.76 -20.10
C HIS A 159 26.41 1.32 -19.80
N ASP A 160 25.56 1.10 -18.79
CA ASP A 160 25.04 -0.21 -18.41
C ASP A 160 23.55 -0.39 -18.76
N ALA A 161 22.90 0.67 -19.29
CA ALA A 161 21.48 0.68 -19.58
C ALA A 161 21.09 -0.28 -20.71
N GLU A 162 21.88 -0.35 -21.78
CA GLU A 162 21.59 -1.22 -22.94
C GLU A 162 21.65 -2.71 -22.58
N GLU A 163 22.64 -3.10 -21.78
CA GLU A 163 22.86 -4.50 -21.36
C GLU A 163 22.23 -4.84 -20.00
N GLN A 164 21.55 -3.89 -19.35
CA GLN A 164 20.96 -3.99 -18.01
C GLN A 164 21.93 -4.53 -16.94
N ARG A 165 23.18 -4.05 -16.95
CA ARG A 165 24.22 -4.48 -16.00
C ARG A 165 24.22 -3.62 -14.74
N ASN A 166 24.79 -4.15 -13.66
CA ASN A 166 25.03 -3.44 -12.40
C ASN A 166 23.82 -2.62 -11.88
N PRO A 167 22.65 -3.25 -11.68
CA PRO A 167 21.47 -2.55 -11.21
C PRO A 167 21.70 -1.90 -9.84
N MET A 168 21.35 -0.62 -9.73
CA MET A 168 21.47 0.19 -8.53
C MET A 168 20.10 0.39 -7.85
N ASP A 169 20.16 0.65 -6.54
CA ASP A 169 19.02 1.07 -5.73
C ASP A 169 19.47 2.07 -4.64
N ILE A 170 18.57 2.42 -3.72
CA ILE A 170 18.88 3.37 -2.65
C ILE A 170 20.02 2.91 -1.73
N VAL A 171 20.22 1.60 -1.55
CA VAL A 171 21.36 1.09 -0.76
C VAL A 171 22.66 1.27 -1.52
N SER A 172 22.65 1.12 -2.85
CA SER A 172 23.82 1.48 -3.67
C SER A 172 24.25 2.93 -3.46
N VAL A 173 23.31 3.86 -3.27
CA VAL A 173 23.61 5.26 -2.95
C VAL A 173 24.23 5.40 -1.56
N PHE A 174 23.67 4.74 -0.53
CA PHE A 174 24.24 4.77 0.82
C PHE A 174 25.65 4.17 0.88
N GLU A 175 25.89 3.07 0.16
CA GLU A 175 27.22 2.46 0.04
C GLU A 175 28.20 3.37 -0.70
N ALA A 176 27.74 4.07 -1.75
CA ALA A 176 28.55 5.05 -2.47
C ALA A 176 28.98 6.21 -1.57
N VAL A 177 28.10 6.72 -0.70
CA VAL A 177 28.48 7.73 0.31
C VAL A 177 29.58 7.19 1.24
N GLY A 178 29.49 5.93 1.67
CA GLY A 178 30.51 5.30 2.50
C GLY A 178 31.87 5.15 1.79
N LYS A 179 31.87 4.77 0.51
CA LYS A 179 33.09 4.67 -0.32
C LYS A 179 33.69 6.05 -0.60
N HIS A 180 32.87 7.05 -0.89
CA HIS A 180 33.31 8.44 -1.07
C HIS A 180 33.99 8.99 0.19
N ALA A 181 33.41 8.76 1.37
CA ALA A 181 34.00 9.18 2.64
C ALA A 181 35.38 8.52 2.94
N LYS A 182 35.66 7.37 2.33
CA LYS A 182 36.97 6.69 2.40
C LYS A 182 37.95 7.12 1.31
N GLY A 183 37.53 7.98 0.37
CA GLY A 183 38.33 8.37 -0.79
C GLY A 183 38.38 7.32 -1.92
N GLU A 184 37.48 6.33 -1.90
CA GLU A 184 37.36 5.27 -2.92
C GLU A 184 36.44 5.66 -4.10
N LEU A 185 35.71 6.77 -3.97
CA LEU A 185 34.88 7.38 -5.02
C LEU A 185 35.17 8.88 -5.06
N THR A 186 35.22 9.42 -6.27
CA THR A 186 35.28 10.87 -6.52
C THR A 186 33.90 11.53 -6.39
N ASP A 187 33.87 12.86 -6.26
CA ASP A 187 32.63 13.64 -6.25
C ASP A 187 31.80 13.42 -7.52
N ALA A 188 32.47 13.27 -8.67
CA ALA A 188 31.82 13.04 -9.96
C ALA A 188 31.14 11.67 -9.99
N GLU A 189 31.83 10.61 -9.56
CA GLU A 189 31.27 9.25 -9.53
C GLU A 189 30.12 9.12 -8.53
N LEU A 190 30.23 9.74 -7.34
CA LEU A 190 29.13 9.79 -6.37
C LEU A 190 27.89 10.46 -6.97
N LYS A 191 28.08 11.58 -7.68
CA LYS A 191 27.00 12.31 -8.35
C LYS A 191 26.34 11.50 -9.47
N GLU A 192 27.10 10.66 -10.18
CA GLU A 192 26.50 9.77 -11.17
C GLU A 192 25.63 8.70 -10.51
N VAL A 193 26.09 8.08 -9.42
CA VAL A 193 25.28 7.11 -8.66
C VAL A 193 23.99 7.77 -8.15
N GLU A 194 24.09 8.97 -7.57
CA GLU A 194 22.93 9.78 -7.12
C GLU A 194 21.90 9.98 -8.25
N LYS A 195 22.36 10.36 -9.44
CA LYS A 195 21.50 10.73 -10.56
C LYS A 195 20.76 9.53 -11.17
N TYR A 196 21.36 8.35 -11.15
CA TYR A 196 20.89 7.20 -11.93
C TYR A 196 20.34 6.04 -11.09
N ALA A 197 20.55 6.01 -9.77
CA ALA A 197 20.11 4.89 -8.93
C ALA A 197 18.59 4.79 -8.74
N ILE A 198 17.87 5.91 -8.82
CA ILE A 198 16.41 5.99 -8.58
C ILE A 198 15.73 6.49 -9.87
N PRO A 199 15.32 5.59 -10.78
CA PRO A 199 14.95 5.96 -12.16
C PRO A 199 13.54 6.54 -12.32
N GLY A 200 12.69 6.50 -11.28
CA GLY A 200 11.31 6.99 -11.39
C GLY A 200 10.39 6.48 -10.30
N ALA A 201 9.12 6.29 -10.63
CA ALA A 201 8.06 5.94 -9.69
C ALA A 201 8.20 4.51 -9.12
N GLY A 202 7.84 4.35 -7.85
CA GLY A 202 7.77 3.09 -7.12
C GLY A 202 8.55 3.09 -5.80
N SER A 203 8.22 2.13 -4.92
CA SER A 203 8.93 1.98 -3.64
C SER A 203 10.27 1.29 -3.80
N CYS A 204 11.12 1.35 -2.77
CA CYS A 204 12.46 0.77 -2.75
C CYS A 204 12.46 -0.71 -3.18
N GLY A 205 13.31 -1.08 -4.14
CA GLY A 205 13.22 -2.36 -4.85
C GLY A 205 13.63 -3.61 -4.07
N GLY A 206 14.35 -3.49 -2.96
CA GLY A 206 14.68 -4.63 -2.10
C GLY A 206 13.51 -5.04 -1.19
N MET A 207 13.67 -6.14 -0.47
CA MET A 207 12.75 -6.62 0.57
C MET A 207 12.84 -5.77 1.87
N TYR A 208 12.79 -4.45 1.71
CA TYR A 208 12.65 -3.49 2.80
C TYR A 208 11.20 -3.46 3.31
N THR A 209 10.86 -2.53 4.20
CA THR A 209 9.52 -2.50 4.79
C THR A 209 8.42 -2.41 3.74
N ALA A 210 8.59 -1.61 2.68
CA ALA A 210 7.55 -1.47 1.67
C ALA A 210 7.16 -2.80 0.98
N ASN A 211 8.13 -3.48 0.37
CA ASN A 211 7.90 -4.77 -0.28
C ASN A 211 7.54 -5.87 0.74
N THR A 212 8.14 -5.85 1.93
CA THR A 212 7.79 -6.79 3.01
C THR A 212 6.33 -6.66 3.40
N MET A 213 5.85 -5.44 3.63
CA MET A 213 4.47 -5.18 4.01
C MET A 213 3.51 -5.44 2.85
N ALA A 214 3.88 -5.13 1.61
CA ALA A 214 3.06 -5.49 0.46
C ALA A 214 2.83 -7.01 0.38
N SER A 215 3.91 -7.81 0.47
CA SER A 215 3.81 -9.27 0.47
C SER A 215 3.06 -9.80 1.70
N ALA A 216 3.24 -9.18 2.87
CA ALA A 216 2.48 -9.53 4.08
C ALA A 216 0.98 -9.30 3.88
N ILE A 217 0.58 -8.18 3.30
CA ILE A 217 -0.83 -7.80 3.12
C ILE A 217 -1.50 -8.69 2.06
N GLU A 218 -0.78 -9.08 1.01
CA GLU A 218 -1.27 -10.08 0.07
C GLU A 218 -1.45 -11.44 0.76
N ALA A 219 -0.49 -11.89 1.56
CA ALA A 219 -0.59 -13.15 2.31
C ALA A 219 -1.67 -13.12 3.42
N LEU A 220 -1.98 -11.93 3.97
CA LEU A 220 -3.14 -11.71 4.85
C LEU A 220 -4.48 -11.89 4.11
N GLY A 221 -4.48 -11.81 2.77
CA GLY A 221 -5.69 -11.85 1.94
C GLY A 221 -6.36 -10.48 1.75
N MET A 222 -5.66 -9.39 2.08
CA MET A 222 -6.23 -8.03 2.03
C MET A 222 -5.85 -7.28 0.74
N SER A 223 -4.97 -7.85 -0.08
CA SER A 223 -4.72 -7.44 -1.47
C SER A 223 -5.09 -8.56 -2.43
N LEU A 224 -5.36 -8.21 -3.68
CA LEU A 224 -5.60 -9.21 -4.72
C LEU A 224 -4.32 -10.04 -4.97
N PRO A 225 -4.45 -11.33 -5.32
CA PRO A 225 -3.30 -12.17 -5.65
C PRO A 225 -2.42 -11.54 -6.75
N GLY A 226 -1.12 -11.50 -6.51
CA GLY A 226 -0.12 -10.87 -7.37
C GLY A 226 -0.01 -9.35 -7.23
N SER A 227 -0.82 -8.68 -6.40
CA SER A 227 -0.77 -7.22 -6.26
C SER A 227 0.55 -6.71 -5.66
N SER A 228 1.15 -7.46 -4.73
CA SER A 228 2.41 -7.09 -4.07
C SER A 228 3.62 -7.24 -5.01
N ALA A 229 3.54 -8.17 -5.96
CA ALA A 229 4.59 -8.49 -6.91
C ALA A 229 4.34 -7.80 -8.27
N GLN A 230 4.26 -6.48 -8.27
CA GLN A 230 4.14 -5.68 -9.50
C GLN A 230 5.05 -4.46 -9.46
N VAL A 231 5.61 -4.13 -10.61
CA VAL A 231 6.32 -2.86 -10.83
C VAL A 231 5.32 -1.71 -10.84
N ALA A 232 5.72 -0.56 -10.28
CA ALA A 232 4.87 0.63 -10.23
C ALA A 232 4.48 1.13 -11.63
N VAL A 233 5.40 0.99 -12.58
CA VAL A 233 5.21 1.42 -13.96
C VAL A 233 4.68 0.25 -14.80
N GLY A 234 3.43 0.33 -15.24
CA GLY A 234 2.92 -0.61 -16.25
C GLY A 234 1.42 -0.80 -16.24
N GLN A 235 0.91 -1.45 -17.29
CA GLN A 235 -0.50 -1.80 -17.40
C GLN A 235 -0.98 -2.84 -16.35
N PRO A 236 -0.17 -3.82 -15.91
CA PRO A 236 -0.60 -4.74 -14.85
C PRO A 236 -1.04 -4.03 -13.57
N LYS A 237 -0.30 -3.01 -13.12
CA LYS A 237 -0.63 -2.23 -11.91
C LYS A 237 -1.90 -1.41 -12.06
N ARG A 238 -2.16 -0.85 -13.24
CA ARG A 238 -3.41 -0.13 -13.55
C ARG A 238 -4.62 -1.07 -13.47
N LYS A 239 -4.51 -2.25 -14.09
CA LYS A 239 -5.54 -3.28 -14.04
C LYS A 239 -5.78 -3.84 -12.64
N ASP A 240 -4.73 -3.97 -11.83
CA ASP A 240 -4.83 -4.35 -10.42
C ASP A 240 -5.68 -3.34 -9.62
N CYS A 241 -5.52 -2.04 -9.89
CA CYS A 241 -6.33 -0.99 -9.26
C CYS A 241 -7.81 -1.07 -9.69
N GLU A 242 -8.09 -1.23 -10.99
CA GLU A 242 -9.45 -1.44 -11.50
C GLU A 242 -10.10 -2.69 -10.88
N ALA A 243 -9.36 -3.79 -10.82
CA ALA A 243 -9.83 -5.04 -10.22
C ALA A 243 -10.09 -4.89 -8.71
N ALA A 244 -9.26 -4.13 -7.99
CA ALA A 244 -9.46 -3.85 -6.58
C ALA A 244 -10.74 -3.05 -6.33
N GLY A 245 -11.02 -2.06 -7.18
CA GLY A 245 -12.27 -1.31 -7.16
C GLY A 245 -13.49 -2.24 -7.30
N ALA A 246 -13.50 -3.10 -8.32
CA ALA A 246 -14.57 -4.07 -8.52
C ALA A 246 -14.69 -5.09 -7.38
N ALA A 247 -13.56 -5.52 -6.80
CA ALA A 247 -13.54 -6.47 -5.70
C ALA A 247 -14.21 -5.92 -4.43
N VAL A 248 -14.10 -4.63 -4.13
CA VAL A 248 -14.81 -4.02 -2.98
C VAL A 248 -16.33 -4.16 -3.11
N LEU A 249 -16.89 -3.98 -4.32
CA LEU A 249 -18.32 -4.18 -4.56
C LEU A 249 -18.73 -5.64 -4.35
N ALA A 250 -17.92 -6.59 -4.84
CA ALA A 250 -18.17 -8.01 -4.60
C ALA A 250 -18.09 -8.38 -3.11
N LEU A 251 -17.20 -7.75 -2.33
CA LEU A 251 -17.14 -7.92 -0.88
C LEU A 251 -18.37 -7.34 -0.18
N LEU A 252 -18.85 -6.16 -0.62
CA LEU A 252 -20.09 -5.54 -0.13
C LEU A 252 -21.31 -6.44 -0.34
N GLU A 253 -21.49 -6.95 -1.56
CA GLU A 253 -22.58 -7.88 -1.90
C GLU A 253 -22.54 -9.16 -1.05
N LYS A 254 -21.34 -9.68 -0.79
CA LYS A 254 -21.16 -10.86 0.04
C LYS A 254 -21.26 -10.54 1.54
N GLY A 255 -21.10 -9.29 1.94
CA GLY A 255 -21.01 -8.86 3.33
C GLY A 255 -19.73 -9.31 4.02
N ILE A 256 -18.64 -9.46 3.26
CA ILE A 256 -17.32 -9.87 3.78
C ILE A 256 -16.55 -8.63 4.21
N LYS A 257 -16.10 -8.64 5.47
CA LYS A 257 -15.39 -7.53 6.10
C LYS A 257 -13.94 -7.89 6.40
N PRO A 258 -13.07 -6.90 6.65
CA PRO A 258 -11.66 -7.13 6.94
C PRO A 258 -11.41 -8.11 8.09
N ARG A 259 -12.21 -8.08 9.16
CA ARG A 259 -12.04 -9.02 10.30
C ARG A 259 -12.48 -10.46 9.98
N ASP A 260 -13.27 -10.66 8.93
CA ASP A 260 -13.58 -12.00 8.42
C ASP A 260 -12.37 -12.59 7.66
N ILE A 261 -11.47 -11.74 7.16
CA ILE A 261 -10.27 -12.10 6.37
C ILE A 261 -9.04 -12.18 7.28
N MET A 262 -8.77 -11.12 8.05
CA MET A 262 -7.62 -10.95 8.94
C MET A 262 -7.75 -11.80 10.21
N THR A 263 -7.86 -13.11 10.04
CA THR A 263 -7.90 -14.07 11.14
C THR A 263 -6.50 -14.37 11.67
N ARG A 264 -6.42 -15.02 12.84
CA ARG A 264 -5.14 -15.53 13.39
C ARG A 264 -4.33 -16.31 12.34
N LYS A 265 -4.97 -17.19 11.58
CA LYS A 265 -4.31 -17.97 10.51
C LYS A 265 -3.80 -17.09 9.37
N ALA A 266 -4.53 -16.02 9.02
CA ALA A 266 -4.05 -15.08 8.00
C ALA A 266 -2.78 -14.37 8.47
N PHE A 267 -2.70 -13.96 9.74
CA PHE A 267 -1.46 -13.38 10.30
C PHE A 267 -0.31 -14.40 10.30
N GLU A 268 -0.57 -15.67 10.62
CA GLU A 268 0.44 -16.73 10.54
C GLU A 268 0.94 -16.94 9.10
N ASN A 269 0.04 -16.87 8.10
CA ASN A 269 0.42 -16.88 6.68
C ASN A 269 1.32 -15.68 6.33
N ALA A 270 0.96 -14.48 6.77
CA ALA A 270 1.73 -13.27 6.51
C ALA A 270 3.14 -13.34 7.11
N ILE A 271 3.26 -13.81 8.36
CA ILE A 271 4.56 -14.03 9.01
C ILE A 271 5.36 -15.07 8.22
N THR A 272 4.76 -16.22 7.90
CA THR A 272 5.40 -17.30 7.16
C THR A 272 5.95 -16.82 5.82
N THR A 273 5.12 -16.14 5.03
CA THR A 273 5.51 -15.59 3.72
C THR A 273 6.67 -14.63 3.85
N CYS A 274 6.60 -13.66 4.77
CA CYS A 274 7.68 -12.68 4.90
C CYS A 274 8.98 -13.26 5.43
N LEU A 275 8.93 -14.26 6.33
CA LEU A 275 10.14 -14.94 6.78
C LEU A 275 10.78 -15.74 5.64
N ALA A 276 9.98 -16.44 4.82
CA ALA A 276 10.48 -17.12 3.63
C ALA A 276 11.11 -16.16 2.61
N LEU A 277 10.64 -14.91 2.57
CA LEU A 277 11.15 -13.86 1.68
C LEU A 277 12.33 -13.06 2.27
N GLY A 278 12.73 -13.27 3.52
CA GLY A 278 13.77 -12.48 4.18
C GLY A 278 13.32 -11.05 4.51
N GLY A 279 12.06 -10.90 4.93
CA GLY A 279 11.40 -9.63 5.21
C GLY A 279 12.06 -8.76 6.28
N SER A 280 11.84 -7.46 6.17
CA SER A 280 12.26 -6.45 7.15
C SER A 280 11.73 -6.73 8.56
N THR A 281 12.56 -6.50 9.59
CA THR A 281 12.16 -6.63 11.00
C THR A 281 11.04 -5.67 11.41
N ASN A 282 10.85 -4.55 10.67
CA ASN A 282 9.72 -3.65 10.89
C ASN A 282 8.36 -4.35 10.72
N LEU A 283 8.32 -5.49 10.01
CA LEU A 283 7.15 -6.36 9.91
C LEU A 283 6.55 -6.67 11.29
N ILE A 284 7.39 -6.94 12.30
CA ILE A 284 6.94 -7.31 13.64
C ILE A 284 6.08 -6.19 14.24
N LEU A 285 6.60 -4.95 14.20
CA LEU A 285 5.90 -3.76 14.71
C LEU A 285 4.57 -3.53 13.99
N HIS A 286 4.56 -3.74 12.67
CA HIS A 286 3.41 -3.44 11.83
C HIS A 286 2.32 -4.50 11.93
N LEU A 287 2.67 -5.79 11.86
CA LEU A 287 1.68 -6.87 12.00
C LEU A 287 1.07 -6.91 13.41
N LEU A 288 1.84 -6.61 14.47
CA LEU A 288 1.26 -6.50 15.81
C LEU A 288 0.23 -5.35 15.90
N ALA A 289 0.51 -4.21 15.29
CA ALA A 289 -0.41 -3.07 15.29
C ALA A 289 -1.68 -3.34 14.46
N ILE A 290 -1.53 -4.00 13.30
CA ILE A 290 -2.67 -4.41 12.46
C ILE A 290 -3.50 -5.47 13.18
N ALA A 291 -2.87 -6.49 13.78
CA ALA A 291 -3.55 -7.53 14.54
C ALA A 291 -4.34 -6.96 15.73
N HIS A 292 -3.75 -6.03 16.48
CA HIS A 292 -4.44 -5.32 17.55
C HIS A 292 -5.69 -4.60 17.04
N SER A 293 -5.58 -3.89 15.92
CA SER A 293 -6.71 -3.15 15.31
C SER A 293 -7.78 -4.08 14.74
N ALA A 294 -7.38 -5.29 14.32
CA ALA A 294 -8.25 -6.35 13.83
C ALA A 294 -8.85 -7.20 14.97
N GLU A 295 -8.54 -6.90 16.24
CA GLU A 295 -8.94 -7.66 17.42
C GLU A 295 -8.44 -9.12 17.42
N VAL A 296 -7.28 -9.35 16.80
CA VAL A 296 -6.60 -10.64 16.78
C VAL A 296 -5.44 -10.63 17.78
N LYS A 297 -5.42 -11.62 18.67
CA LYS A 297 -4.28 -11.86 19.55
C LYS A 297 -3.07 -12.31 18.72
N LEU A 298 -2.07 -11.46 18.65
CA LEU A 298 -0.74 -11.74 18.09
C LEU A 298 0.31 -11.17 19.04
N THR A 299 1.39 -11.90 19.23
CA THR A 299 2.47 -11.58 20.17
C THR A 299 3.82 -11.73 19.48
N ILE A 300 4.87 -11.18 20.08
CA ILE A 300 6.22 -11.29 19.53
C ILE A 300 6.71 -12.76 19.50
N ASP A 301 6.25 -13.59 20.44
CA ASP A 301 6.62 -15.01 20.52
C ASP A 301 6.11 -15.81 19.31
N ASP A 302 4.99 -15.39 18.72
CA ASP A 302 4.44 -16.03 17.51
C ASP A 302 5.42 -15.93 16.32
N PHE A 303 6.17 -14.82 16.20
CA PHE A 303 7.17 -14.66 15.15
C PHE A 303 8.35 -15.60 15.35
N LYS A 304 8.75 -15.83 16.60
CA LYS A 304 9.82 -16.77 16.93
C LYS A 304 9.38 -18.20 16.61
N GLU A 305 8.22 -18.62 17.09
CA GLU A 305 7.72 -19.99 16.88
C GLU A 305 7.52 -20.33 15.40
N ILE A 306 7.04 -19.38 14.59
CA ILE A 306 6.92 -19.57 13.15
C ILE A 306 8.31 -19.57 12.50
N GLY A 307 9.19 -18.64 12.88
CA GLY A 307 10.53 -18.53 12.31
C GLY A 307 11.43 -19.73 12.57
N GLU A 308 11.23 -20.49 13.64
CA GLU A 308 11.94 -21.75 13.87
C GLU A 308 11.63 -22.84 12.82
N ARG A 309 10.54 -22.70 12.05
CA ARG A 309 10.05 -23.69 11.08
C ARG A 309 10.11 -23.22 9.64
N VAL A 310 10.33 -21.93 9.39
CA VAL A 310 10.26 -21.33 8.05
C VAL A 310 11.68 -21.05 7.54
N PRO A 311 12.13 -21.76 6.48
CA PRO A 311 13.43 -21.47 5.88
C PRO A 311 13.39 -20.18 5.07
N LEU A 312 14.55 -19.52 4.93
CA LEU A 312 14.74 -18.46 3.95
C LEU A 312 14.78 -19.08 2.54
N LEU A 313 13.85 -18.67 1.67
CA LEU A 313 13.70 -19.21 0.31
C LEU A 313 14.11 -18.20 -0.77
N ALA A 314 13.98 -16.90 -0.51
CA ALA A 314 14.24 -15.87 -1.52
C ALA A 314 15.63 -15.25 -1.39
N ASP A 315 16.36 -15.20 -2.50
CA ASP A 315 17.66 -14.52 -2.63
C ASP A 315 17.46 -13.02 -2.95
N LEU A 316 16.85 -12.28 -2.01
CA LEU A 316 16.47 -10.88 -2.19
C LEU A 316 17.28 -9.92 -1.31
N LYS A 317 17.68 -8.79 -1.88
CA LYS A 317 18.26 -7.66 -1.14
C LYS A 317 17.35 -7.26 0.03
N PRO A 318 17.90 -6.84 1.17
CA PRO A 318 19.32 -6.52 1.39
C PRO A 318 20.23 -7.72 1.71
N PHE A 319 19.67 -8.90 1.98
CA PHE A 319 20.48 -10.09 2.29
C PHE A 319 21.05 -10.75 1.03
N GLY A 320 20.19 -10.94 0.04
CA GLY A 320 20.49 -11.63 -1.20
C GLY A 320 20.85 -10.71 -2.36
N LYS A 321 20.95 -11.30 -3.56
CA LYS A 321 21.41 -10.62 -4.77
C LYS A 321 20.31 -9.88 -5.54
N TYR A 322 19.10 -10.45 -5.57
CA TYR A 322 18.03 -9.99 -6.46
C TYR A 322 17.13 -8.94 -5.80
N ASN A 323 16.29 -8.28 -6.58
CA ASN A 323 15.31 -7.32 -6.09
C ASN A 323 13.90 -7.77 -6.46
N MET A 324 12.86 -7.08 -5.97
CA MET A 324 11.46 -7.44 -6.23
C MET A 324 11.16 -7.51 -7.73
N SER A 325 11.74 -6.64 -8.57
CA SER A 325 11.54 -6.71 -10.03
C SER A 325 12.05 -8.00 -10.67
N HIS A 326 12.97 -8.73 -10.03
CA HIS A 326 13.38 -10.07 -10.45
C HIS A 326 12.40 -11.14 -9.95
N LEU A 327 11.95 -11.05 -8.68
CA LEU A 327 10.95 -11.98 -8.14
C LEU A 327 9.67 -11.98 -8.98
N ILE A 328 9.27 -10.82 -9.50
CA ILE A 328 8.08 -10.64 -10.35
C ILE A 328 8.15 -11.45 -11.66
N ARG A 329 9.35 -11.83 -12.12
CA ARG A 329 9.55 -12.49 -13.43
C ARG A 329 9.42 -14.01 -13.37
N ILE A 330 9.41 -14.60 -12.17
CA ILE A 330 9.37 -16.06 -11.95
C ILE A 330 8.03 -16.48 -11.34
#